data_AF-A0A561TSC3-F1
#
_entry.id   AF-A0A561TSC3-F1
#
_cell.length_a   1.000
_cell.length_b   1.000
_cell.length_c   1.000
_cell.angle_alpha   90.00
_cell.angle_beta   90.00
_cell.angle_gamma   90.00
#
_symmetry.space_group_name_H-M   'P 1'
#
loop_
_entity.id
_entity.type
_entity.pdbx_description
1 polymer ?
#
loop_
_entity_poly.entity_id
_entity_poly.type
_entity_poly.pdbx_seq_one_letter_code
_entity_poly.pdbx_strand_id
1 'polypeptide(L)'
;MSTWASVSNLSVTLRSGGQDCHIYANGQNRIAVAITVEPTDEDGNPVQVDLQHLAENLWLIDYDDESKLDWNGYSGWAYTDAANEFTATPDGVGERAESTIEDDGAQCVTFYVYGWPGVSRKSIGVRVKTDSGATVSSSRGGAYQSRVTFSPRSAVTYTWGDITWDCSRASTREGGNTGRVTTDAWNYYLSLKAEDNYFVAFRVQDYASEPGYDGLFACRITPEDGRRNFYGGYVWYREPHDRGTGRIVNFPDGNDWCDDVAMYDRADPERYLCFTWVHATIGGDGWHIPNGPVNDWKWYYSPKIVAWDRYGNAGTFWVYGDDIVDSLKGYDHPQ
;
A
#
# COMPACT_ATOMS: atom_id res chain seq x y z
N MET A 1 -41.07 10.54 15.07
CA MET A 1 -39.79 11.06 14.57
C MET A 1 -40.12 12.08 13.51
N SER A 2 -39.48 13.25 13.53
CA SER A 2 -39.67 14.26 12.51
C SER A 2 -39.17 13.72 11.16
N THR A 3 -39.97 13.88 10.11
CA THR A 3 -39.62 13.39 8.76
C THR A 3 -38.60 14.33 8.13
N TRP A 4 -37.51 13.79 7.57
CA TRP A 4 -36.54 14.59 6.82
C TRP A 4 -37.14 15.03 5.48
N ALA A 5 -37.42 16.32 5.35
CA ALA A 5 -38.14 16.86 4.20
C ALA A 5 -37.26 17.71 3.27
N SER A 6 -36.26 18.41 3.82
CA SER A 6 -35.37 19.32 3.10
C SER A 6 -33.96 19.36 3.72
N VAL A 7 -33.10 20.23 3.19
CA VAL A 7 -31.77 20.52 3.76
C VAL A 7 -31.55 22.04 3.80
N SER A 8 -31.01 22.57 4.90
CA SER A 8 -30.61 23.98 5.05
C SER A 8 -29.19 24.26 4.58
N ASN A 9 -28.38 23.22 4.46
CA ASN A 9 -27.03 23.27 3.93
C ASN A 9 -26.70 21.95 3.20
N LEU A 10 -26.02 22.08 2.06
CA LEU A 10 -25.47 20.97 1.30
C LEU A 10 -24.16 21.42 0.66
N SER A 11 -23.05 20.86 1.13
CA SER A 11 -21.73 21.19 0.60
C SER A 11 -20.87 19.95 0.37
N VAL A 12 -19.87 20.11 -0.48
CA VAL A 12 -18.86 19.09 -0.77
C VAL A 12 -17.50 19.75 -0.79
N THR A 13 -16.57 19.21 -0.01
CA THR A 13 -15.20 19.72 0.17
C THR A 13 -14.21 18.57 0.15
N LEU A 14 -12.94 18.86 -0.14
CA LEU A 14 -11.88 17.88 0.12
C LEU A 14 -11.69 17.81 1.64
N ARG A 15 -11.33 16.63 2.16
CA ARG A 15 -10.97 16.51 3.59
C ARG A 15 -9.77 17.38 3.99
N SER A 16 -8.92 17.76 3.04
CA SER A 16 -7.85 18.73 3.25
C SER A 16 -8.33 20.19 3.35
N GLY A 17 -9.64 20.45 3.21
CA GLY A 17 -10.24 21.79 3.23
C GLY A 17 -10.21 22.53 1.89
N GLY A 18 -9.53 22.00 0.87
CA GLY A 18 -9.47 22.59 -0.48
C GLY A 18 -10.69 22.30 -1.36
N GLN A 19 -10.73 22.97 -2.52
CA GLN A 19 -11.73 22.74 -3.58
C GLN A 19 -11.14 22.19 -4.88
N ASP A 20 -9.82 22.19 -5.03
CA ASP A 20 -9.12 21.65 -6.19
C ASP A 20 -8.08 20.62 -5.72
N CYS A 21 -7.96 19.51 -6.44
CA CYS A 21 -6.99 18.46 -6.14
C CYS A 21 -6.47 17.81 -7.42
N HIS A 22 -5.16 17.54 -7.50
CA HIS A 22 -4.69 16.54 -8.45
C HIS A 22 -5.00 15.12 -7.96
N ILE A 23 -5.09 14.17 -8.88
CA ILE A 23 -5.30 12.76 -8.57
C ILE A 23 -4.66 11.92 -9.66
N TYR A 24 -3.98 10.84 -9.30
CA TYR A 24 -3.49 9.89 -10.31
C TYR A 24 -4.67 9.08 -10.84
N ALA A 25 -4.95 9.22 -12.13
CA ALA A 25 -6.03 8.50 -12.81
C ALA A 25 -5.60 7.06 -13.14
N ASN A 26 -5.28 6.27 -12.11
CA ASN A 26 -4.80 4.89 -12.21
C ASN A 26 -5.84 3.87 -11.70
N GLY A 27 -7.06 4.32 -11.36
CA GLY A 27 -8.12 3.49 -10.78
C GLY A 27 -7.89 3.09 -9.32
N GLN A 28 -6.75 3.48 -8.72
CA GLN A 28 -6.34 3.10 -7.37
C GLN A 28 -6.26 4.29 -6.41
N ASN A 29 -5.78 5.45 -6.85
CA ASN A 29 -5.70 6.65 -6.02
C ASN A 29 -7.12 7.12 -5.64
N ARG A 30 -7.43 7.11 -4.34
CA ARG A 30 -8.76 7.43 -3.80
C ARG A 30 -8.72 8.68 -2.92
N ILE A 31 -9.30 9.78 -3.39
CA ILE A 31 -9.30 11.04 -2.63
C ILE A 31 -10.60 11.20 -1.87
N ALA A 32 -10.48 11.40 -0.55
CA ALA A 32 -11.62 11.60 0.32
C ALA A 32 -12.27 12.98 0.10
N VAL A 33 -13.59 12.96 -0.11
CA VAL A 33 -14.46 14.14 -0.13
C VAL A 33 -15.41 14.07 1.06
N ALA A 34 -15.54 15.17 1.77
CA ALA A 34 -16.51 15.34 2.84
C ALA A 34 -17.76 15.99 2.28
N ILE A 35 -18.92 15.39 2.55
CA ILE A 35 -20.23 15.94 2.23
C ILE A 35 -20.85 16.37 3.54
N THR A 36 -21.10 17.66 3.68
CA THR A 36 -21.80 18.23 4.83
C THR A 36 -23.25 18.45 4.45
N VAL A 37 -24.16 17.89 5.25
CA VAL A 37 -25.60 18.02 5.10
C VAL A 37 -26.19 18.51 6.42
N GLU A 38 -27.09 19.49 6.37
CA GLU A 38 -27.93 19.88 7.50
C GLU A 38 -29.39 19.56 7.18
N PRO A 39 -29.90 18.40 7.63
CA PRO A 39 -31.28 17.98 7.35
C PRO A 39 -32.31 18.82 8.11
N THR A 40 -33.44 19.11 7.47
CA THR A 40 -34.58 19.79 8.12
C THR A 40 -35.91 19.07 7.87
N ASP A 41 -36.87 19.27 8.77
CA ASP A 41 -38.26 18.89 8.55
C ASP A 41 -39.00 19.87 7.61
N GLU A 42 -40.32 19.69 7.44
CA GLU A 42 -41.18 20.54 6.60
C GLU A 42 -41.31 21.97 7.12
N ASP A 43 -41.13 22.17 8.44
CA ASP A 43 -41.19 23.47 9.10
C ASP A 43 -39.82 24.18 9.09
N GLY A 44 -38.78 23.53 8.56
CA GLY A 44 -37.41 24.03 8.52
C GLY A 44 -36.64 23.84 9.83
N ASN A 45 -37.15 23.06 10.78
CA ASN A 45 -36.40 22.75 11.99
C ASN A 45 -35.32 21.70 11.70
N PRO A 46 -34.12 21.81 12.28
CA PRO A 46 -33.08 20.80 12.14
C PRO A 46 -33.55 19.43 12.64
N VAL A 47 -33.25 18.38 11.87
CA VAL A 47 -33.52 16.99 12.25
C VAL A 47 -32.24 16.17 12.14
N GLN A 48 -32.12 15.16 13.00
CA GLN A 48 -31.04 14.18 12.90
C GLN A 48 -31.49 13.01 12.05
N VAL A 49 -30.70 12.68 11.03
CA VAL A 49 -30.90 11.54 10.15
C VAL A 49 -29.87 10.48 10.50
N ASP A 50 -30.23 9.20 10.45
CA ASP A 50 -29.22 8.15 10.61
C ASP A 50 -28.16 8.25 9.49
N LEU A 51 -26.86 8.13 9.83
CA LEU A 51 -25.77 8.34 8.87
C LEU A 51 -25.78 7.33 7.73
N GLN A 52 -26.21 6.09 7.98
CA GLN A 52 -26.34 5.08 6.95
C GLN A 52 -27.49 5.46 6.01
N HIS A 53 -28.65 5.83 6.56
CA HIS A 53 -29.78 6.31 5.76
C HIS A 53 -29.43 7.55 4.92
N LEU A 54 -28.66 8.48 5.50
CA LEU A 54 -28.16 9.67 4.79
C LEU A 54 -27.24 9.27 3.63
N ALA A 55 -26.28 8.38 3.86
CA ALA A 55 -25.35 7.90 2.84
C ALA A 55 -26.06 7.16 1.69
N GLU A 56 -27.06 6.34 1.98
CA GLU A 56 -27.88 5.63 0.98
C GLU A 56 -28.69 6.57 0.07
N ASN A 57 -28.94 7.80 0.54
CA ASN A 57 -29.69 8.83 -0.17
C ASN A 57 -28.80 9.95 -0.76
N LEU A 58 -27.48 9.78 -0.74
CA LEU A 58 -26.50 10.70 -1.31
C LEU A 58 -25.84 10.12 -2.56
N TRP A 59 -25.67 10.96 -3.58
CA TRP A 59 -24.92 10.63 -4.79
C TRP A 59 -23.95 11.75 -5.14
N LEU A 60 -22.72 11.37 -5.53
CA LEU A 60 -21.84 12.31 -6.22
C LEU A 60 -22.31 12.46 -7.67
N ILE A 61 -22.33 13.71 -8.12
CA ILE A 61 -22.80 14.08 -9.46
C ILE A 61 -21.77 14.94 -10.17
N ASP A 62 -21.79 14.95 -11.50
CA ASP A 62 -21.10 15.98 -12.26
C ASP A 62 -21.74 17.33 -11.94
N TYR A 63 -20.91 18.31 -11.58
CA TYR A 63 -21.39 19.63 -11.17
C TYR A 63 -22.11 20.38 -12.29
N ASP A 64 -21.75 20.14 -13.55
CA ASP A 64 -22.22 20.93 -14.69
C ASP A 64 -23.52 20.39 -15.30
N ASP A 65 -23.66 19.06 -15.43
CA ASP A 65 -24.84 18.42 -16.05
C ASP A 65 -25.69 17.57 -15.08
N GLU A 66 -25.26 17.46 -13.82
CA GLU A 66 -25.90 16.67 -12.76
C GLU A 66 -26.08 15.17 -13.05
N SER A 67 -25.33 14.62 -14.01
CA SER A 67 -25.22 13.17 -14.20
C SER A 67 -24.60 12.53 -12.96
N LYS A 68 -25.09 11.35 -12.59
CA LYS A 68 -24.52 10.61 -11.45
C LYS A 68 -23.16 10.05 -11.84
N LEU A 69 -22.20 10.08 -10.91
CA LEU A 69 -20.98 9.29 -11.04
C LEU A 69 -21.30 7.81 -10.75
N ASP A 70 -20.46 6.92 -11.27
CA ASP A 70 -20.62 5.49 -11.06
C ASP A 70 -20.17 5.10 -9.64
N TRP A 71 -21.06 4.44 -8.91
CA TRP A 71 -20.74 3.82 -7.61
C TRP A 71 -19.93 2.54 -7.84
N ASN A 72 -18.73 2.46 -7.26
CA ASN A 72 -17.79 1.35 -7.46
C ASN A 72 -17.52 1.04 -8.96
N GLY A 73 -17.47 2.08 -9.79
CA GLY A 73 -17.25 1.97 -11.24
C GLY A 73 -15.84 1.52 -11.63
N TYR A 74 -15.75 0.87 -12.79
CA TYR A 74 -14.50 0.35 -13.39
C TYR A 74 -14.05 1.11 -14.65
N SER A 75 -14.62 2.28 -14.90
CA SER A 75 -14.22 3.19 -15.98
C SER A 75 -14.61 4.62 -15.63
N GLY A 76 -14.02 5.61 -16.31
CA GLY A 76 -14.38 7.02 -16.09
C GLY A 76 -14.06 7.51 -14.68
N TRP A 77 -14.88 8.45 -14.19
CA TRP A 77 -14.85 8.91 -12.81
C TRP A 77 -15.86 8.12 -11.98
N ALA A 78 -15.42 7.63 -10.82
CA ALA A 78 -16.23 6.81 -9.94
C ALA A 78 -15.99 7.19 -8.47
N TYR A 79 -16.85 6.67 -7.60
CA TYR A 79 -16.72 6.87 -6.16
C TYR A 79 -17.18 5.67 -5.34
N THR A 80 -16.79 5.65 -4.07
CA THR A 80 -17.09 4.58 -3.10
C THR A 80 -17.09 5.14 -1.67
N ASP A 81 -17.58 4.41 -0.69
CA ASP A 81 -17.46 4.70 0.74
C ASP A 81 -16.21 4.07 1.38
N ALA A 82 -15.53 3.18 0.67
CA ALA A 82 -14.37 2.48 1.19
C ALA A 82 -13.04 3.16 0.82
N ALA A 83 -12.23 3.46 1.85
CA ALA A 83 -10.82 3.79 1.67
C ALA A 83 -10.05 2.58 1.11
N ASN A 84 -8.88 2.84 0.54
CA ASN A 84 -7.82 1.84 0.35
C ASN A 84 -6.49 2.41 0.87
N GLU A 85 -5.40 1.71 0.63
CA GLU A 85 -4.05 2.12 1.00
C GLU A 85 -3.53 3.36 0.22
N PHE A 86 -4.19 3.77 -0.88
CA PHE A 86 -3.73 4.81 -1.81
C PHE A 86 -4.51 6.13 -1.72
N THR A 87 -4.62 6.68 -0.51
CA THR A 87 -5.47 7.85 -0.24
C THR A 87 -4.72 9.19 -0.20
N ALA A 88 -3.41 9.18 -0.44
CA ALA A 88 -2.63 10.41 -0.44
C ALA A 88 -3.02 11.33 -1.61
N THR A 89 -3.00 12.64 -1.34
CA THR A 89 -3.18 13.69 -2.35
C THR A 89 -1.82 14.09 -2.94
N PRO A 90 -1.66 14.17 -4.26
CA PRO A 90 -0.38 14.52 -4.90
C PRO A 90 0.15 15.92 -4.57
N ASP A 91 -0.72 16.84 -4.12
CA ASP A 91 -0.35 18.23 -3.78
C ASP A 91 -0.47 18.52 -2.27
N GLY A 92 -0.87 17.52 -1.49
CA GLY A 92 -1.00 17.68 -0.05
C GLY A 92 0.36 17.57 0.63
N VAL A 93 0.63 18.48 1.55
CA VAL A 93 1.63 18.24 2.60
C VAL A 93 1.16 16.99 3.35
N GLY A 94 1.98 15.95 3.37
CA GLY A 94 1.59 14.60 3.76
C GLY A 94 1.11 14.52 5.20
N GLU A 95 -0.20 14.66 5.41
CA GLU A 95 -0.85 14.31 6.67
C GLU A 95 -2.08 13.46 6.35
N ARG A 96 -2.11 12.29 6.99
CA ARG A 96 -3.23 11.35 6.96
C ARG A 96 -4.40 12.07 7.63
N ALA A 97 -5.42 12.45 6.86
CA ALA A 97 -6.56 13.19 7.38
C ALA A 97 -7.36 12.34 8.38
N GLU A 98 -7.12 12.51 9.67
CA GLU A 98 -7.96 11.96 10.73
C GLU A 98 -9.37 12.57 10.64
N SER A 99 -10.38 11.75 10.88
CA SER A 99 -11.78 12.18 10.95
C SER A 99 -12.04 12.99 12.21
N THR A 100 -12.23 14.29 12.08
CA THR A 100 -12.87 15.11 13.09
C THR A 100 -14.39 15.10 12.87
N ILE A 101 -15.14 14.90 13.96
CA ILE A 101 -16.59 15.11 14.00
C ILE A 101 -16.77 16.58 14.40
N GLU A 102 -17.42 17.38 13.54
CA GLU A 102 -17.79 18.76 13.87
C GLU A 102 -19.07 18.77 14.70
N ASP A 103 -19.06 19.50 15.81
CA ASP A 103 -20.05 19.50 16.90
C ASP A 103 -21.09 20.62 16.72
N ASP A 104 -21.72 20.72 15.53
CA ASP A 104 -22.66 21.81 15.21
C ASP A 104 -23.97 21.35 14.53
N GLY A 105 -24.37 20.09 14.75
CA GLY A 105 -25.61 19.52 14.17
C GLY A 105 -25.55 19.19 12.68
N ALA A 106 -24.51 19.65 11.99
CA ALA A 106 -24.17 19.26 10.63
C ALA A 106 -23.72 17.79 10.59
N GLN A 107 -24.25 17.03 9.62
CA GLN A 107 -23.92 15.63 9.44
C GLN A 107 -22.97 15.47 8.27
N CYS A 108 -21.84 14.79 8.50
CA CYS A 108 -20.79 14.62 7.51
C CYS A 108 -20.72 13.16 7.04
N VAL A 109 -20.83 12.94 5.72
CA VAL A 109 -20.58 11.66 5.06
C VAL A 109 -19.31 11.77 4.23
N THR A 110 -18.42 10.78 4.32
CA THR A 110 -17.20 10.74 3.50
C THR A 110 -17.34 9.74 2.37
N PHE A 111 -17.06 10.18 1.14
CA PHE A 111 -16.85 9.29 0.00
C PHE A 111 -15.43 9.44 -0.52
N TYR A 112 -14.99 8.47 -1.31
CA TYR A 112 -13.69 8.43 -1.96
C TYR A 112 -13.89 8.49 -3.48
N VAL A 113 -13.36 9.54 -4.11
CA VAL A 113 -13.39 9.74 -5.56
C VAL A 113 -12.12 9.18 -6.18
N TYR A 114 -12.26 8.49 -7.31
CA TYR A 114 -11.15 8.00 -8.10
C TYR A 114 -11.46 8.05 -9.61
N GLY A 115 -10.40 8.03 -10.43
CA GLY A 115 -10.50 8.12 -11.88
C GLY A 115 -9.69 7.03 -12.58
N TRP A 116 -10.22 6.52 -13.69
CA TRP A 116 -9.53 5.57 -14.56
C TRP A 116 -8.67 6.27 -15.62
N PRO A 117 -7.67 5.59 -16.20
CA PRO A 117 -6.81 6.19 -17.22
C PRO A 117 -7.61 6.83 -18.37
N GLY A 118 -7.21 8.04 -18.77
CA GLY A 118 -7.82 8.78 -19.88
C GLY A 118 -8.99 9.69 -19.51
N VAL A 119 -9.37 9.79 -18.23
CA VAL A 119 -10.35 10.81 -17.81
C VAL A 119 -9.83 12.24 -17.97
N SER A 120 -10.74 13.17 -18.21
CA SER A 120 -10.48 14.62 -18.20
C SER A 120 -10.79 15.23 -16.83
N ARG A 121 -10.40 16.50 -16.64
CA ARG A 121 -10.76 17.30 -15.46
C ARG A 121 -12.27 17.22 -15.20
N LYS A 122 -12.67 17.01 -13.94
CA LYS A 122 -14.08 16.95 -13.55
C LYS A 122 -14.36 17.78 -12.30
N SER A 123 -15.46 18.52 -12.32
CA SER A 123 -16.03 19.15 -11.14
C SER A 123 -17.16 18.27 -10.61
N ILE A 124 -17.11 17.93 -9.33
CA ILE A 124 -18.03 17.03 -8.66
C ILE A 124 -18.86 17.83 -7.65
N GLY A 125 -20.17 17.73 -7.81
CA GLY A 125 -21.17 18.17 -6.86
C GLY A 125 -21.77 16.99 -6.10
N VAL A 126 -22.84 17.26 -5.35
CA VAL A 126 -23.57 16.24 -4.59
C VAL A 126 -25.06 16.41 -4.79
N ARG A 127 -25.80 15.30 -4.86
CA ARG A 127 -27.26 15.28 -4.85
C ARG A 127 -27.72 14.45 -3.67
N VAL A 128 -28.74 14.95 -2.98
CA VAL A 128 -29.41 14.25 -1.89
C VAL A 128 -30.89 14.06 -2.21
N LYS A 129 -31.48 12.94 -1.78
CA LYS A 129 -32.92 12.70 -1.82
C LYS A 129 -33.46 12.60 -0.41
N THR A 130 -34.47 13.38 -0.07
CA THR A 130 -35.07 13.40 1.27
C THR A 130 -36.18 12.34 1.40
N ASP A 131 -36.68 12.10 2.61
CA ASP A 131 -37.79 11.16 2.85
C ASP A 131 -39.10 11.60 2.20
N SER A 132 -39.27 12.92 2.00
CA SER A 132 -40.40 13.48 1.24
C SER A 132 -40.32 13.20 -0.27
N GLY A 133 -39.19 12.67 -0.74
CA GLY A 133 -38.91 12.40 -2.15
C GLY A 133 -38.33 13.58 -2.92
N ALA A 134 -38.13 14.74 -2.28
CA ALA A 134 -37.50 15.89 -2.88
C ALA A 134 -36.01 15.62 -3.15
N THR A 135 -35.50 16.13 -4.27
CA THR A 135 -34.06 16.07 -4.57
C THR A 135 -33.45 17.44 -4.50
N VAL A 136 -32.36 17.57 -3.74
CA VAL A 136 -31.60 18.80 -3.59
C VAL A 136 -30.18 18.56 -4.08
N SER A 137 -29.67 19.46 -4.93
CA SER A 137 -28.34 19.34 -5.51
C SER A 137 -27.46 20.54 -5.15
N SER A 138 -26.18 20.23 -4.98
CA SER A 138 -25.08 21.16 -5.08
C SER A 138 -24.47 21.04 -6.47
N SER A 139 -24.85 21.91 -7.39
CA SER A 139 -24.49 21.87 -8.81
C SER A 139 -24.52 23.29 -9.41
N ARG A 140 -24.20 23.44 -10.71
CA ARG A 140 -24.29 24.74 -11.40
C ARG A 140 -25.72 25.30 -11.42
N GLY A 141 -26.73 24.43 -11.52
CA GLY A 141 -28.16 24.79 -11.57
C GLY A 141 -28.94 24.46 -10.31
N GLY A 142 -28.28 23.90 -9.30
CA GLY A 142 -28.89 23.40 -8.07
C GLY A 142 -29.16 24.48 -7.03
N ALA A 143 -29.83 24.07 -5.95
CA ALA A 143 -30.11 24.95 -4.81
C ALA A 143 -28.82 25.43 -4.13
N TYR A 144 -27.77 24.59 -4.14
CA TYR A 144 -26.44 24.90 -3.64
C TYR A 144 -25.43 24.85 -4.78
N GLN A 145 -24.27 25.50 -4.59
CA GLN A 145 -23.26 25.64 -5.65
C GLN A 145 -21.86 25.18 -5.20
N SER A 146 -21.74 24.41 -4.12
CA SER A 146 -20.49 23.79 -3.67
C SER A 146 -20.00 22.72 -4.65
N ARG A 147 -18.68 22.64 -4.83
CA ARG A 147 -18.03 21.62 -5.65
C ARG A 147 -16.59 21.37 -5.22
N VAL A 148 -16.09 20.20 -5.59
CA VAL A 148 -14.67 19.91 -5.65
C VAL A 148 -14.27 19.63 -7.10
N THR A 149 -13.05 19.96 -7.47
CA THR A 149 -12.55 19.79 -8.84
C THR A 149 -11.29 18.95 -8.85
N PHE A 150 -11.34 17.88 -9.63
CA PHE A 150 -10.22 16.95 -9.80
C PHE A 150 -9.54 17.17 -11.14
N SER A 151 -8.22 17.35 -11.08
CA SER A 151 -7.36 17.47 -12.26
C SER A 151 -6.50 16.20 -12.40
N PRO A 152 -6.84 15.28 -13.32
CA PRO A 152 -6.19 13.98 -13.38
C PRO A 152 -4.74 14.10 -13.85
N ARG A 153 -3.87 13.29 -13.24
CA ARG A 153 -2.51 13.00 -13.68
C ARG A 153 -2.47 11.61 -14.31
N SER A 154 -1.61 11.43 -15.31
CA SER A 154 -1.33 10.12 -15.87
C SER A 154 -0.75 9.18 -14.82
N ALA A 155 -1.16 7.91 -14.84
CA ALA A 155 -0.53 6.88 -14.04
C ALA A 155 0.98 6.83 -14.31
N VAL A 156 1.75 6.59 -13.26
CA VAL A 156 3.21 6.39 -13.34
C VAL A 156 3.49 4.89 -13.29
N THR A 157 4.46 4.45 -14.09
CA THR A 157 5.01 3.09 -14.00
C THR A 157 6.48 3.21 -13.65
N TYR A 158 6.87 2.67 -12.50
CA TYR A 158 8.25 2.70 -12.04
C TYR A 158 9.08 1.61 -12.71
N THR A 159 10.31 1.97 -13.05
CA THR A 159 11.34 1.11 -13.63
C THR A 159 12.49 0.94 -12.65
N TRP A 160 13.43 0.06 -12.97
CA TRP A 160 14.66 -0.14 -12.19
C TRP A 160 15.46 1.16 -12.03
N GLY A 161 15.34 2.07 -13.01
CA GLY A 161 15.94 3.40 -12.96
C GLY A 161 15.38 4.31 -11.86
N ASP A 162 14.15 4.08 -11.42
CA ASP A 162 13.42 4.93 -10.46
C ASP A 162 13.58 4.47 -9.00
N ILE A 163 14.18 3.30 -8.79
CA ILE A 163 14.35 2.68 -7.47
C ILE A 163 15.81 2.67 -7.01
N THR A 164 15.99 2.52 -5.71
CA THR A 164 17.28 2.29 -5.08
C THR A 164 17.23 0.99 -4.28
N TRP A 165 18.35 0.27 -4.31
CA TRP A 165 18.64 -0.85 -3.43
C TRP A 165 19.83 -0.48 -2.57
N ASP A 166 19.55 0.04 -1.39
CA ASP A 166 20.60 0.25 -0.41
C ASP A 166 20.93 -1.06 0.28
N CYS A 167 22.19 -1.23 0.69
CA CYS A 167 22.64 -2.39 1.43
C CYS A 167 23.38 -1.97 2.71
N SER A 168 23.15 -2.69 3.80
CA SER A 168 23.98 -2.60 5.00
C SER A 168 24.16 -3.97 5.65
N ARG A 169 25.32 -4.19 6.27
CA ARG A 169 25.54 -5.38 7.09
C ARG A 169 24.52 -5.41 8.22
N ALA A 170 23.82 -6.53 8.36
CA ALA A 170 22.79 -6.72 9.34
C ALA A 170 23.37 -7.36 10.61
N SER A 171 22.79 -7.02 11.76
CA SER A 171 23.15 -7.68 13.02
C SER A 171 22.47 -9.05 13.08
N THR A 172 23.25 -10.09 13.34
CA THR A 172 22.72 -11.41 13.67
C THR A 172 22.74 -11.62 15.18
N ARG A 173 21.80 -12.42 15.69
CA ARG A 173 21.63 -12.67 17.13
C ARG A 173 22.89 -13.21 17.77
N GLU A 174 23.57 -14.14 17.11
CA GLU A 174 24.73 -14.81 17.68
C GLU A 174 26.07 -14.11 17.35
N GLY A 175 26.03 -12.94 16.68
CA GLY A 175 27.17 -12.03 16.54
C GLY A 175 28.38 -12.61 15.79
N GLY A 176 28.18 -13.67 15.03
CA GLY A 176 29.18 -14.24 14.11
C GLY A 176 30.25 -15.14 14.72
N ASN A 177 30.18 -15.59 15.99
CA ASN A 177 31.22 -16.51 16.47
C ASN A 177 30.85 -17.42 17.65
N THR A 178 30.40 -18.65 17.36
CA THR A 178 30.39 -19.76 18.32
C THR A 178 31.64 -20.65 18.27
N GLY A 179 32.70 -20.20 17.59
CA GLY A 179 33.94 -20.95 17.40
C GLY A 179 33.86 -22.05 16.33
N ARG A 180 32.67 -22.35 15.80
CA ARG A 180 32.43 -23.34 14.73
C ARG A 180 31.64 -22.79 13.54
N VAL A 181 30.63 -21.96 13.80
CA VAL A 181 29.82 -21.30 12.78
C VAL A 181 30.06 -19.79 12.89
N THR A 182 30.26 -19.17 11.73
CA THR A 182 30.14 -17.72 11.57
C THR A 182 28.96 -17.49 10.62
N THR A 183 28.15 -16.48 10.94
CA THR A 183 27.02 -16.03 10.12
C THR A 183 27.26 -14.57 9.81
N ASP A 184 27.28 -14.23 8.52
CA ASP A 184 27.25 -12.87 8.05
C ASP A 184 25.96 -12.63 7.29
N ALA A 185 25.32 -11.49 7.54
CA ALA A 185 24.07 -11.12 6.89
C ALA A 185 24.11 -9.67 6.41
N TRP A 186 23.39 -9.40 5.32
CA TRP A 186 23.23 -8.09 4.72
C TRP A 186 21.76 -7.85 4.40
N ASN A 187 21.23 -6.74 4.88
CA ASN A 187 19.91 -6.29 4.52
C ASN A 187 19.99 -5.39 3.28
N TYR A 188 19.08 -5.61 2.36
CA TYR A 188 18.87 -4.82 1.16
C TYR A 188 17.48 -4.19 1.23
N TYR A 189 17.39 -2.90 0.92
CA TYR A 189 16.19 -2.11 1.11
C TYR A 189 15.75 -1.52 -0.23
N LEU A 190 14.56 -1.90 -0.68
CA LEU A 190 13.95 -1.36 -1.89
C LEU A 190 13.17 -0.10 -1.55
N SER A 191 13.57 1.03 -2.13
CA SER A 191 12.88 2.32 -2.01
C SER A 191 12.78 3.05 -3.36
N LEU A 192 11.92 4.05 -3.42
CA LEU A 192 11.88 5.01 -4.54
C LEU A 192 13.02 6.03 -4.41
N LYS A 193 13.58 6.47 -5.53
CA LYS A 193 14.53 7.60 -5.58
C LYS A 193 13.87 8.97 -5.37
N ALA A 194 12.56 9.06 -5.58
CA ALA A 194 11.81 10.29 -5.38
C ALA A 194 11.83 10.68 -3.89
N GLU A 195 12.25 11.91 -3.58
CA GLU A 195 12.37 12.37 -2.18
C GLU A 195 11.02 12.49 -1.47
N ASP A 196 9.97 12.87 -2.20
CA ASP A 196 8.62 13.13 -1.67
C ASP A 196 7.63 11.98 -1.90
N ASN A 197 8.12 10.79 -2.26
CA ASN A 197 7.28 9.63 -2.52
C ASN A 197 7.95 8.34 -2.05
N TYR A 198 7.14 7.34 -1.71
CA TYR A 198 7.63 6.06 -1.20
C TYR A 198 6.62 4.95 -1.51
N PHE A 199 7.13 3.73 -1.56
CA PHE A 199 6.30 2.54 -1.66
C PHE A 199 5.62 2.26 -0.33
N VAL A 200 4.34 1.89 -0.36
CA VAL A 200 3.52 1.63 0.84
C VAL A 200 2.90 0.23 0.83
N ALA A 201 2.92 -0.44 -0.31
CA ALA A 201 2.38 -1.78 -0.45
C ALA A 201 3.27 -2.61 -1.38
N PHE A 202 3.42 -3.90 -1.06
CA PHE A 202 4.26 -4.82 -1.79
C PHE A 202 3.57 -6.16 -1.99
N ARG A 203 3.75 -6.76 -3.17
CA ARG A 203 3.36 -8.12 -3.45
C ARG A 203 4.54 -8.87 -4.02
N VAL A 204 4.87 -10.00 -3.43
CA VAL A 204 5.97 -10.86 -3.88
C VAL A 204 5.41 -12.19 -4.37
N GLN A 205 6.03 -12.76 -5.40
CA GLN A 205 5.76 -14.08 -5.95
C GLN A 205 7.09 -14.81 -6.15
N ASP A 206 7.04 -16.12 -6.44
CA ASP A 206 8.22 -16.95 -6.71
C ASP A 206 9.22 -17.00 -5.53
N TYR A 207 8.74 -17.56 -4.41
CA TYR A 207 9.53 -17.85 -3.21
C TYR A 207 9.00 -19.13 -2.54
N ALA A 208 9.81 -19.72 -1.67
CA ALA A 208 9.40 -20.80 -0.78
C ALA A 208 8.95 -20.24 0.57
N SER A 209 7.80 -20.72 1.06
CA SER A 209 7.30 -20.44 2.42
C SER A 209 6.91 -21.74 3.11
N GLU A 210 7.43 -21.95 4.31
CA GLU A 210 7.12 -23.11 5.16
C GLU A 210 7.21 -22.76 6.66
N PRO A 211 6.74 -23.64 7.56
CA PRO A 211 6.94 -23.45 8.99
C PRO A 211 8.43 -23.28 9.33
N GLY A 212 8.82 -22.05 9.68
CA GLY A 212 10.21 -21.69 10.00
C GLY A 212 10.92 -20.83 8.95
N TYR A 213 10.36 -20.68 7.75
CA TYR A 213 10.90 -19.80 6.71
C TYR A 213 9.79 -19.06 5.98
N ASP A 214 9.91 -17.74 5.98
CA ASP A 214 9.06 -16.85 5.21
C ASP A 214 9.89 -16.22 4.10
N GLY A 215 9.56 -16.53 2.84
CA GLY A 215 10.19 -15.86 1.71
C GLY A 215 11.61 -16.30 1.36
N LEU A 216 12.00 -17.57 1.57
CA LEU A 216 13.28 -18.06 1.03
C LEU A 216 13.18 -18.11 -0.50
N PHE A 217 14.02 -17.36 -1.21
CA PHE A 217 13.98 -17.32 -2.69
C PHE A 217 15.27 -17.82 -3.34
N ALA A 218 16.36 -17.99 -2.58
CA ALA A 218 17.61 -18.51 -3.13
C ALA A 218 18.41 -19.27 -2.08
N CYS A 219 19.03 -20.39 -2.48
CA CYS A 219 20.04 -21.07 -1.68
C CYS A 219 21.11 -21.76 -2.53
N ARG A 220 22.33 -21.78 -2.00
CA ARG A 220 23.43 -22.61 -2.50
C ARG A 220 24.29 -23.11 -1.35
N ILE A 221 24.68 -24.37 -1.43
CA ILE A 221 25.73 -24.93 -0.58
C ILE A 221 27.00 -25.11 -1.42
N THR A 222 28.11 -24.48 -1.03
CA THR A 222 29.41 -24.66 -1.69
C THR A 222 30.40 -25.35 -0.76
N PRO A 223 31.14 -26.37 -1.24
CA PRO A 223 32.30 -26.85 -0.52
C PRO A 223 33.44 -25.83 -0.66
N GLU A 224 33.79 -25.13 0.42
CA GLU A 224 34.92 -24.20 0.52
C GLU A 224 35.82 -24.70 1.66
N ASP A 225 37.12 -24.89 1.38
CA ASP A 225 38.12 -25.37 2.36
C ASP A 225 37.73 -26.67 3.10
N GLY A 226 37.02 -27.57 2.42
CA GLY A 226 36.54 -28.83 2.99
C GLY A 226 35.34 -28.69 3.94
N ARG A 227 34.77 -27.49 4.06
CA ARG A 227 33.51 -27.20 4.77
C ARG A 227 32.42 -26.89 3.76
N ARG A 228 31.19 -27.28 4.07
CA ARG A 228 30.02 -26.84 3.29
C ARG A 228 29.65 -25.46 3.80
N ASN A 229 29.62 -24.43 2.97
CA ASN A 229 29.14 -23.09 3.29
C ASN A 229 27.73 -22.92 2.74
N PHE A 230 26.89 -22.17 3.45
CA PHE A 230 25.56 -21.82 3.01
C PHE A 230 25.49 -20.36 2.56
N TYR A 231 24.83 -20.13 1.43
CA TYR A 231 24.42 -18.81 0.96
C TYR A 231 22.92 -18.81 0.74
N GLY A 232 22.20 -17.83 1.28
CA GLY A 232 20.73 -17.77 1.26
C GLY A 232 20.17 -16.37 1.06
N GLY A 233 19.09 -16.27 0.29
CA GLY A 233 18.34 -15.04 0.05
C GLY A 233 16.93 -15.14 0.59
N TYR A 234 16.55 -14.17 1.42
CA TYR A 234 15.24 -14.06 2.06
C TYR A 234 14.56 -12.76 1.66
N VAL A 235 13.26 -12.81 1.40
CA VAL A 235 12.39 -11.65 1.21
C VAL A 235 11.37 -11.56 2.34
N TRP A 236 11.35 -10.44 3.04
CA TRP A 236 10.46 -10.22 4.19
C TRP A 236 9.21 -9.45 3.76
N TYR A 237 8.26 -10.09 3.08
CA TYR A 237 7.15 -9.39 2.41
C TYR A 237 5.86 -9.22 3.25
N ARG A 238 5.84 -9.66 4.52
CA ARG A 238 4.62 -9.64 5.34
C ARG A 238 4.27 -8.25 5.80
N GLU A 239 3.10 -7.78 5.40
CA GLU A 239 2.53 -6.51 5.85
C GLU A 239 1.73 -6.67 7.17
N PRO A 240 1.70 -5.63 8.03
CA PRO A 240 2.51 -4.41 7.95
C PRO A 240 4.00 -4.69 8.18
N HIS A 241 4.87 -3.93 7.51
CA HIS A 241 6.31 -4.02 7.72
C HIS A 241 6.67 -3.36 9.06
N ASP A 242 7.06 -4.18 10.03
CA ASP A 242 7.50 -3.74 11.35
C ASP A 242 8.94 -4.19 11.62
N ARG A 243 9.64 -3.39 12.44
CA ARG A 243 10.94 -3.77 12.99
C ARG A 243 10.84 -5.10 13.71
N GLY A 244 11.74 -6.02 13.40
CA GLY A 244 11.69 -7.35 14.00
C GLY A 244 12.91 -8.19 13.74
N THR A 245 12.78 -9.49 13.99
CA THR A 245 13.82 -10.47 13.70
C THR A 245 13.28 -11.60 12.83
N GLY A 246 14.08 -12.01 11.83
CA GLY A 246 13.76 -13.10 10.92
C GLY A 246 14.75 -14.25 11.04
N ARG A 247 14.27 -15.50 11.04
CA ARG A 247 15.11 -16.70 11.06
C ARG A 247 15.78 -16.86 9.69
N ILE A 248 17.10 -16.73 9.64
CA ILE A 248 17.90 -16.84 8.39
C ILE A 248 18.69 -18.13 8.30
N VAL A 249 18.84 -18.84 9.42
CA VAL A 249 19.55 -20.11 9.50
C VAL A 249 18.87 -20.98 10.56
N ASN A 250 18.53 -22.21 10.20
CA ASN A 250 18.03 -23.22 11.14
C ASN A 250 18.55 -24.61 10.76
N PHE A 251 19.60 -25.05 11.44
CA PHE A 251 20.28 -26.36 11.33
C PHE A 251 20.03 -27.18 12.60
N PRO A 252 18.80 -27.66 12.84
CA PRO A 252 18.50 -28.42 14.04
C PRO A 252 19.21 -29.78 14.04
N ASP A 253 19.39 -30.41 12.87
CA ASP A 253 20.05 -31.70 12.78
C ASP A 253 21.57 -31.53 12.55
N GLY A 254 22.37 -32.25 13.34
CA GLY A 254 23.83 -32.36 13.22
C GLY A 254 24.65 -31.26 13.90
N ASN A 255 24.18 -30.01 13.90
CA ASN A 255 24.92 -28.86 14.46
C ASN A 255 24.19 -28.03 15.52
N ASP A 256 22.90 -28.32 15.81
CA ASP A 256 22.06 -27.60 16.78
C ASP A 256 22.16 -26.06 16.66
N TRP A 257 22.23 -25.54 15.44
CA TRP A 257 22.53 -24.14 15.18
C TRP A 257 21.36 -23.39 14.55
N CYS A 258 21.05 -22.22 15.06
CA CYS A 258 20.13 -21.31 14.41
C CYS A 258 20.58 -19.87 14.62
N ASP A 259 20.24 -19.00 13.67
CA ASP A 259 20.53 -17.57 13.79
C ASP A 259 19.38 -16.74 13.24
N ASP A 260 19.19 -15.58 13.86
CA ASP A 260 18.17 -14.61 13.53
C ASP A 260 18.84 -13.32 13.06
N VAL A 261 18.26 -12.66 12.07
CA VAL A 261 18.70 -11.34 11.61
C VAL A 261 17.73 -10.28 12.09
N ALA A 262 18.24 -9.10 12.48
CA ALA A 262 17.38 -7.93 12.58
C ALA A 262 16.92 -7.50 11.17
N MET A 263 15.62 -7.37 10.96
CA MET A 263 15.00 -6.95 9.71
C MET A 263 14.22 -5.64 9.92
N TYR A 264 14.00 -4.88 8.84
CA TYR A 264 13.31 -3.59 8.90
C TYR A 264 13.94 -2.60 9.89
N ASP A 265 15.25 -2.66 10.05
CA ASP A 265 16.05 -1.96 11.06
C ASP A 265 16.30 -0.46 10.78
N ARG A 266 15.74 0.08 9.69
CA ARG A 266 15.78 1.52 9.38
C ARG A 266 14.55 2.27 9.92
N ALA A 267 14.57 3.60 9.87
CA ALA A 267 13.38 4.41 10.14
C ALA A 267 12.31 4.15 9.08
N ASP A 268 11.04 4.31 9.45
CA ASP A 268 9.88 4.18 8.57
C ASP A 268 9.82 2.83 7.81
N PRO A 269 9.79 1.68 8.52
CA PRO A 269 9.79 0.35 7.92
C PRO A 269 8.61 0.09 6.98
N GLU A 270 7.50 0.83 7.14
CA GLU A 270 6.33 0.78 6.27
C GLU A 270 6.58 1.32 4.85
N ARG A 271 7.76 1.91 4.58
CA ARG A 271 8.07 2.64 3.34
C ARG A 271 9.00 1.93 2.36
N TYR A 272 9.49 0.74 2.72
CA TYR A 272 10.42 -0.03 1.92
C TYR A 272 10.20 -1.53 2.10
N LEU A 273 10.71 -2.34 1.17
CA LEU A 273 10.74 -3.80 1.29
C LEU A 273 12.16 -4.24 1.68
N CYS A 274 12.27 -5.16 2.65
CA CYS A 274 13.55 -5.66 3.14
C CYS A 274 13.85 -7.06 2.60
N PHE A 275 15.05 -7.22 2.06
CA PHE A 275 15.63 -8.50 1.67
C PHE A 275 16.83 -8.77 2.58
N THR A 276 17.09 -10.03 2.93
CA THR A 276 18.32 -10.41 3.62
C THR A 276 19.08 -11.45 2.83
N TRP A 277 20.35 -11.17 2.58
CA TRP A 277 21.31 -12.17 2.15
C TRP A 277 22.14 -12.63 3.34
N VAL A 278 22.34 -13.94 3.45
CA VAL A 278 23.13 -14.55 4.50
C VAL A 278 24.20 -15.47 3.92
N HIS A 279 25.38 -15.43 4.51
CA HIS A 279 26.45 -16.41 4.36
C HIS A 279 26.71 -17.06 5.73
N ALA A 280 26.73 -18.38 5.78
CA ALA A 280 27.12 -19.13 6.95
C ALA A 280 28.24 -20.12 6.62
N THR A 281 29.31 -20.15 7.41
CA THR A 281 30.49 -21.02 7.18
C THR A 281 30.26 -22.50 7.50
N ILE A 282 29.01 -22.87 7.77
CA ILE A 282 28.54 -24.25 7.85
C ILE A 282 27.18 -24.33 7.15
N GLY A 283 27.07 -25.26 6.20
CA GLY A 283 25.85 -25.86 5.70
C GLY A 283 25.81 -27.27 6.27
N GLY A 284 24.89 -27.53 7.20
CA GLY A 284 24.83 -28.80 7.93
C GLY A 284 24.24 -29.95 7.12
N ASP A 285 24.56 -31.19 7.53
CA ASP A 285 23.80 -32.39 7.21
C ASP A 285 22.52 -32.38 8.07
N GLY A 286 21.49 -31.61 7.67
CA GLY A 286 20.34 -31.42 8.57
C GLY A 286 19.44 -30.22 8.35
N TRP A 287 19.52 -29.58 7.20
CA TRP A 287 18.58 -28.53 6.83
C TRP A 287 17.16 -29.08 6.73
N HIS A 288 16.19 -28.37 7.33
CA HIS A 288 14.77 -28.52 7.06
C HIS A 288 14.30 -27.35 6.16
N ILE A 289 14.56 -27.43 4.85
CA ILE A 289 13.80 -26.68 3.81
C ILE A 289 12.66 -27.65 3.35
N PRO A 290 11.66 -27.25 2.54
CA PRO A 290 10.47 -28.04 2.19
C PRO A 290 10.60 -29.52 1.80
N ASN A 291 11.80 -30.05 1.57
CA ASN A 291 12.00 -31.38 1.03
C ASN A 291 13.05 -32.24 1.75
N GLY A 292 13.36 -31.97 3.03
CA GLY A 292 14.16 -32.87 3.89
C GLY A 292 15.69 -32.66 3.86
N PRO A 293 16.48 -33.57 4.46
CA PRO A 293 17.93 -33.41 4.58
C PRO A 293 18.56 -33.61 3.21
N VAL A 294 19.08 -32.53 2.64
CA VAL A 294 19.69 -32.57 1.30
C VAL A 294 21.21 -32.44 1.45
N ASN A 295 21.94 -33.02 0.50
CA ASN A 295 23.41 -33.15 0.53
C ASN A 295 24.13 -32.35 -0.56
N ASP A 296 23.38 -31.76 -1.51
CA ASP A 296 23.84 -30.85 -2.58
C ASP A 296 22.67 -29.96 -3.04
N TRP A 297 22.79 -28.63 -2.95
CA TRP A 297 21.64 -27.73 -3.11
C TRP A 297 22.05 -26.49 -3.89
N LYS A 298 21.38 -26.31 -5.03
CA LYS A 298 21.23 -25.04 -5.71
C LYS A 298 19.74 -24.91 -5.99
N TRP A 299 19.09 -23.96 -5.35
CA TRP A 299 17.72 -23.60 -5.70
C TRP A 299 17.62 -22.09 -5.80
N TYR A 300 17.20 -21.62 -6.95
CA TYR A 300 17.03 -20.21 -7.22
C TYR A 300 15.62 -19.99 -7.74
N TYR A 301 14.89 -19.16 -7.03
CA TYR A 301 13.71 -18.48 -7.53
C TYR A 301 14.12 -17.06 -7.90
N SER A 302 13.42 -16.47 -8.87
CA SER A 302 13.62 -15.07 -9.23
C SER A 302 12.37 -14.30 -8.82
N PRO A 303 12.31 -13.81 -7.57
CA PRO A 303 11.07 -13.30 -7.02
C PRO A 303 10.58 -12.10 -7.83
N LYS A 304 9.30 -12.15 -8.21
CA LYS A 304 8.60 -11.03 -8.84
C LYS A 304 8.01 -10.15 -7.76
N ILE A 305 8.41 -8.88 -7.75
CA ILE A 305 7.98 -7.86 -6.81
C ILE A 305 7.09 -6.88 -7.55
N VAL A 306 5.89 -6.64 -7.05
CA VAL A 306 5.08 -5.48 -7.45
C VAL A 306 5.04 -4.55 -6.25
N ALA A 307 5.50 -3.31 -6.44
CA ALA A 307 5.53 -2.29 -5.39
C ALA A 307 4.67 -1.10 -5.80
N TRP A 308 3.81 -0.64 -4.89
CA TRP A 308 2.92 0.49 -5.12
C TRP A 308 3.29 1.67 -4.24
N ASP A 309 3.32 2.86 -4.82
CA ASP A 309 3.50 4.09 -4.08
C ASP A 309 2.24 4.50 -3.32
N ARG A 310 2.33 5.53 -2.48
CA ARG A 310 1.19 6.06 -1.71
C ARG A 310 0.01 6.58 -2.55
N TYR A 311 0.17 6.64 -3.87
CA TYR A 311 -0.85 7.04 -4.84
C TYR A 311 -1.35 5.86 -5.70
N GLY A 312 -0.88 4.63 -5.48
CA GLY A 312 -1.26 3.45 -6.26
C GLY A 312 -0.59 3.34 -7.64
N ASN A 313 0.45 4.13 -7.90
CA ASN A 313 1.32 3.89 -9.05
C ASN A 313 2.27 2.74 -8.75
N ALA A 314 2.55 1.90 -9.74
CA ALA A 314 3.24 0.63 -9.50
C ALA A 314 4.51 0.48 -10.34
N GLY A 315 5.49 -0.23 -9.79
CA GLY A 315 6.58 -0.85 -10.53
C GLY A 315 6.53 -2.36 -10.40
N THR A 316 7.01 -3.08 -11.41
CA THR A 316 7.23 -4.53 -11.32
C THR A 316 8.69 -4.83 -11.55
N PHE A 317 9.30 -5.51 -10.59
CA PHE A 317 10.72 -5.78 -10.54
C PHE A 317 10.97 -7.27 -10.34
N TRP A 318 12.11 -7.75 -10.81
CA TRP A 318 12.56 -9.12 -10.57
C TRP A 318 13.98 -9.08 -10.02
N VAL A 319 14.26 -9.99 -9.10
CA VAL A 319 15.59 -10.16 -8.49
C VAL A 319 16.17 -11.50 -8.89
N TYR A 320 17.45 -11.55 -9.23
CA TYR A 320 18.12 -12.83 -9.52
C TYR A 320 18.41 -13.59 -8.23
N GLY A 321 17.97 -14.85 -8.20
CA GLY A 321 18.31 -15.77 -7.11
C GLY A 321 19.67 -16.45 -7.28
N ASP A 322 20.26 -16.49 -8.47
CA ASP A 322 21.45 -17.31 -8.79
C ASP A 322 22.79 -16.64 -8.51
N ASP A 323 22.81 -15.32 -8.30
CA ASP A 323 24.02 -14.51 -8.04
C ASP A 323 24.15 -14.06 -6.57
N ILE A 324 24.19 -15.05 -5.70
CA ILE A 324 24.11 -14.95 -4.23
C ILE A 324 25.37 -14.42 -3.52
N VAL A 325 26.45 -14.11 -4.25
CA VAL A 325 27.79 -13.93 -3.67
C VAL A 325 28.26 -12.48 -3.58
N ASP A 326 27.85 -11.60 -4.51
CA ASP A 326 28.51 -10.28 -4.64
C ASP A 326 27.57 -9.07 -4.72
N SER A 327 26.32 -9.22 -5.20
CA SER A 327 25.37 -8.10 -5.32
C SER A 327 23.94 -8.54 -5.65
N LEU A 328 22.94 -7.77 -5.21
CA LEU A 328 21.57 -7.92 -5.68
C LEU A 328 21.45 -7.41 -7.13
N LYS A 329 21.26 -8.33 -8.08
CA LYS A 329 20.96 -7.98 -9.48
C LYS A 329 19.45 -8.06 -9.72
N GLY A 330 18.94 -7.24 -10.63
CA GLY A 330 17.54 -7.32 -11.07
C GLY A 330 17.25 -6.57 -12.37
N TYR A 331 15.98 -6.60 -12.79
CA TYR A 331 15.52 -6.14 -14.11
C TYR A 331 14.01 -5.83 -14.14
N ASP A 332 13.55 -5.24 -15.25
CA ASP A 332 12.17 -4.75 -15.47
C ASP A 332 11.26 -5.69 -16.32
N HIS A 333 11.74 -6.85 -16.77
CA HIS A 333 10.98 -7.79 -17.62
C HIS A 333 11.27 -9.26 -17.29
N PRO A 334 10.31 -10.20 -17.33
CA PRO A 334 10.64 -11.62 -17.12
C PRO A 334 11.70 -12.11 -18.12
N GLN A 335 12.60 -13.00 -17.67
CA GLN A 335 13.57 -13.68 -18.54
C GLN A 335 12.99 -14.93 -19.19
#